data_AF-A0A974WIY3-F1
#
_entry.id   AF-A0A974WIY3-F1
#
_cell.length_a   1.000
_cell.length_b   1.000
_cell.length_c   1.000
_cell.angle_alpha   90.00
_cell.angle_beta   90.00
_cell.angle_gamma   90.00
#
_symmetry.space_group_name_H-M   'P 1'
#
loop_
_entity.id
_entity.type
_entity.pdbx_description
1 polymer ?
#
loop_
_entity_poly.entity_id
_entity_poly.type
_entity_poly.pdbx_seq_one_letter_code
_entity_poly.pdbx_strand_id
1 'polypeptide(L)'
;MKTQFATIALAIISSVSVMAQSSTTAKARILPHNEEGFVRLLITDHNNEPVVVKFKSGNTLISKNKINTSNKDNGFIKLYDIRNLRNGDYTLEIENNGTVITYNFTTDGNLPVWTQYWNDQLNNNTRLAKNDSADSSKLVAEN
;
A
#
# COMPACT_ATOMS: atom_id res chain seq x y z
N MET A 1 53.11 -50.00 -18.59
CA MET A 1 52.96 -48.53 -18.77
C MET A 1 52.02 -48.02 -17.68
N LYS A 2 52.45 -47.05 -16.87
CA LYS A 2 51.70 -46.56 -15.70
C LYS A 2 50.98 -45.27 -16.10
N THR A 3 49.65 -45.26 -16.03
CA THR A 3 48.80 -44.08 -16.24
C THR A 3 48.79 -43.23 -14.97
N GLN A 4 49.16 -41.94 -15.08
CA GLN A 4 49.04 -40.97 -14.00
C GLN A 4 47.96 -39.94 -14.39
N PHE A 5 46.81 -40.02 -13.73
CA PHE A 5 45.78 -39.00 -13.80
C PHE A 5 46.14 -37.91 -12.79
N ALA A 6 46.49 -36.72 -13.29
CA ALA A 6 46.69 -35.52 -12.47
C ALA A 6 45.35 -34.79 -12.34
N THR A 7 44.71 -34.90 -11.18
CA THR A 7 43.46 -34.20 -10.86
C THR A 7 43.79 -32.83 -10.27
N ILE A 8 43.54 -31.76 -11.02
CA ILE A 8 43.67 -30.38 -10.55
C ILE A 8 42.33 -29.94 -9.99
N ALA A 9 42.24 -29.77 -8.66
CA ALA A 9 41.06 -29.21 -7.99
C ALA A 9 41.16 -27.68 -8.00
N LEU A 10 40.36 -27.02 -8.84
CA LEU A 10 40.24 -25.56 -8.87
C LEU A 10 39.22 -25.12 -7.80
N ALA A 11 39.71 -24.59 -6.68
CA ALA A 11 38.86 -23.98 -5.66
C ALA A 11 38.48 -22.56 -6.09
N ILE A 12 37.29 -22.38 -6.66
CA ILE A 12 36.73 -21.07 -6.99
C ILE A 12 36.17 -20.47 -5.70
N ILE A 13 36.89 -19.50 -5.12
CA ILE A 13 36.42 -18.69 -4.00
C ILE A 13 35.38 -17.71 -4.54
N SER A 14 34.11 -18.07 -4.46
CA SER A 14 33.00 -17.17 -4.77
C SER A 14 32.84 -16.16 -3.63
N SER A 15 33.41 -14.97 -3.82
CA SER A 15 33.14 -13.80 -2.99
C SER A 15 31.66 -13.45 -3.09
N VAL A 16 30.86 -13.92 -2.14
CA VAL A 16 29.46 -13.51 -2.01
C VAL A 16 29.44 -12.09 -1.44
N SER A 17 29.28 -11.11 -2.31
CA SER A 17 28.97 -9.74 -1.90
C SER A 17 27.60 -9.75 -1.22
N VAL A 18 27.60 -9.66 0.10
CA VAL A 18 26.38 -9.40 0.88
C VAL A 18 25.97 -7.96 0.60
N MET A 19 25.10 -7.77 -0.39
CA MET A 19 24.43 -6.48 -0.56
C MET A 19 23.51 -6.29 0.64
N ALA A 20 23.84 -5.35 1.50
CA ALA A 20 22.96 -4.90 2.57
C ALA A 20 21.67 -4.35 1.94
N GLN A 21 20.63 -5.19 1.89
CA GLN A 21 19.31 -4.82 1.42
C GLN A 21 18.71 -3.86 2.45
N SER A 22 18.97 -2.56 2.29
CA SER A 22 18.28 -1.53 3.05
C SER A 22 16.81 -1.61 2.68
N SER A 23 16.01 -2.25 3.54
CA SER A 23 14.56 -2.32 3.40
C SER A 23 13.97 -0.95 3.70
N THR A 24 14.04 -0.04 2.73
CA THR A 24 13.17 1.14 2.70
C THR A 24 11.79 0.64 2.30
N THR A 25 11.05 0.11 3.28
CA THR A 25 9.66 -0.27 3.07
C THR A 25 8.87 1.02 2.81
N ALA A 26 8.37 1.18 1.60
CA ALA A 26 7.44 2.26 1.27
C ALA A 26 6.32 2.29 2.32
N LYS A 27 6.08 3.45 2.93
CA LYS A 27 5.06 3.59 3.97
C LYS A 27 3.78 4.14 3.36
N ALA A 28 3.04 3.27 2.69
CA ALA A 28 1.70 3.58 2.18
C ALA A 28 0.62 3.06 3.14
N ARG A 29 -0.47 3.81 3.32
CA ARG A 29 -1.63 3.42 4.12
C ARG A 29 -2.92 3.97 3.53
N ILE A 30 -4.00 3.18 3.58
CA ILE A 30 -5.35 3.67 3.28
C ILE A 30 -5.93 4.30 4.55
N LEU A 31 -6.46 5.52 4.40
CA LEU A 31 -7.08 6.28 5.48
C LEU A 31 -8.61 6.24 5.35
N PRO A 32 -9.35 6.36 6.47
CA PRO A 32 -10.79 6.56 6.44
C PRO A 32 -11.18 7.82 5.67
N HIS A 33 -12.35 7.76 5.02
CA HIS A 33 -13.03 8.91 4.41
C HIS A 33 -14.52 8.86 4.76
N ASN A 34 -15.10 10.02 5.05
CA ASN A 34 -16.53 10.13 5.40
C ASN A 34 -17.46 10.14 4.19
N GLU A 35 -16.91 10.04 2.97
CA GLU A 35 -17.67 10.11 1.72
C GLU A 35 -17.52 8.77 1.01
N GLU A 36 -18.63 8.27 0.48
CA GLU A 36 -18.67 6.99 -0.23
C GLU A 36 -18.00 7.08 -1.60
N GLY A 37 -17.43 5.96 -2.04
CA GLY A 37 -16.76 5.86 -3.33
C GLY A 37 -15.46 6.66 -3.43
N PHE A 38 -14.82 6.98 -2.30
CA PHE A 38 -13.49 7.57 -2.28
C PHE A 38 -12.47 6.70 -1.55
N VAL A 39 -11.26 6.64 -2.08
CA VAL A 39 -10.10 6.02 -1.43
C VAL A 39 -9.08 7.09 -1.11
N ARG A 40 -8.78 7.26 0.18
CA ARG A 40 -7.76 8.20 0.66
C ARG A 40 -6.47 7.44 0.93
N LEU A 41 -5.44 7.70 0.13
CA LEU A 41 -4.13 7.08 0.25
C LEU A 41 -3.13 8.05 0.89
N LEU A 42 -2.55 7.67 2.02
CA LEU A 42 -1.41 8.32 2.65
C LEU A 42 -0.12 7.63 2.20
N ILE A 43 0.83 8.41 1.72
CA ILE A 43 2.19 7.96 1.40
C ILE A 43 3.15 8.80 2.25
N THR A 44 4.00 8.16 3.03
CA THR A 44 4.99 8.81 3.92
C THR A 44 6.43 8.44 3.55
N ASP A 45 6.64 8.07 2.28
CA ASP A 45 7.99 7.81 1.77
C ASP A 45 8.68 9.13 1.41
N HIS A 46 9.98 9.20 1.69
CA HIS A 46 10.84 10.37 1.52
C HIS A 46 11.95 10.13 0.49
N ASN A 47 11.93 9.00 -0.22
CA ASN A 47 13.01 8.59 -1.12
C ASN A 47 13.06 9.34 -2.47
N ASN A 48 12.21 10.35 -2.70
CA ASN A 48 12.08 11.07 -3.98
C ASN A 48 11.79 10.18 -5.20
N GLU A 49 11.52 8.89 -5.00
CA GLU A 49 11.19 7.96 -6.06
C GLU A 49 9.71 8.07 -6.41
N PRO A 50 9.35 7.97 -7.70
CA PRO A 50 7.96 8.05 -8.11
C PRO A 50 7.18 6.86 -7.55
N VAL A 51 5.96 7.15 -7.08
CA VAL A 51 5.02 6.12 -6.63
C VAL A 51 4.06 5.79 -7.74
N VAL A 52 3.86 4.51 -8.03
CA VAL A 52 2.90 4.03 -9.02
C VAL A 52 1.73 3.39 -8.29
N VAL A 53 0.54 3.93 -8.48
CA VAL A 53 -0.70 3.41 -7.91
C VAL A 53 -1.52 2.75 -9.01
N LYS A 54 -1.89 1.48 -8.82
CA LYS A 54 -2.64 0.69 -9.80
C LYS A 54 -3.93 0.18 -9.18
N PHE A 55 -5.02 0.30 -9.91
CA PHE A 55 -6.29 -0.35 -9.59
C PHE A 55 -6.51 -1.51 -10.55
N LYS A 56 -6.86 -2.68 -10.04
CA LYS A 56 -7.09 -3.91 -10.81
C LYS A 56 -8.40 -4.57 -10.42
N SER A 57 -9.02 -5.27 -11.36
CA SER A 57 -10.13 -6.22 -11.15
C SER A 57 -9.65 -7.58 -11.59
N GLY A 58 -9.35 -8.47 -10.65
CA GLY A 58 -8.57 -9.69 -10.91
C GLY A 58 -7.21 -9.36 -11.54
N ASN A 59 -6.95 -9.90 -12.74
CA ASN A 59 -5.70 -9.66 -13.47
C ASN A 59 -5.76 -8.45 -14.42
N THR A 60 -6.93 -7.82 -14.58
CA THR A 60 -7.12 -6.69 -15.50
C THR A 60 -6.78 -5.38 -14.82
N LEU A 61 -5.85 -4.61 -15.41
CA LEU A 61 -5.51 -3.25 -14.97
C LEU A 61 -6.61 -2.27 -15.40
N ILE A 62 -7.20 -1.57 -14.44
CA ILE A 62 -8.25 -0.56 -14.66
C ILE A 62 -7.63 0.83 -14.79
N SER A 63 -6.71 1.15 -13.88
CA SER A 63 -6.08 2.47 -13.83
C SER A 63 -4.66 2.36 -13.32
N LYS A 64 -3.78 3.22 -13.82
CA LYS A 64 -2.39 3.38 -13.40
C LYS A 64 -2.06 4.85 -13.29
N ASN A 65 -1.68 5.30 -12.11
CA ASN A 65 -1.29 6.68 -11.84
C ASN A 65 0.15 6.71 -11.32
N LYS A 66 1.04 7.41 -12.05
CA LYS A 66 2.42 7.65 -11.61
C LYS A 66 2.49 9.02 -10.95
N ILE A 67 2.89 9.07 -9.69
CA ILE A 67 2.97 10.27 -8.88
C ILE A 67 4.44 10.61 -8.68
N ASN A 68 4.85 11.80 -9.13
CA ASN A 68 6.16 12.33 -8.79
C ASN A 68 6.17 12.82 -7.33
N THR A 69 7.22 12.46 -6.59
CA THR A 69 7.41 12.75 -5.17
C THR A 69 8.53 13.74 -4.90
N SER A 70 9.22 14.23 -5.95
CA SER A 70 10.41 15.09 -5.86
C SER A 70 10.24 16.42 -5.12
N ASN A 71 9.01 16.80 -4.76
CA ASN A 71 8.68 18.01 -4.01
C ASN A 71 7.80 17.72 -2.78
N LYS A 72 7.84 16.50 -2.25
CA LYS A 72 6.94 16.02 -1.19
C LYS A 72 7.70 15.46 -0.01
N ASP A 73 8.51 16.33 0.60
CA ASP A 73 9.47 15.98 1.65
C ASP A 73 8.84 15.39 2.91
N ASN A 74 7.51 15.51 3.11
CA ASN A 74 6.79 14.99 4.27
C ASN A 74 5.75 13.93 3.91
N GLY A 75 5.88 13.31 2.72
CA GLY A 75 4.83 12.48 2.17
C GLY A 75 3.65 13.31 1.66
N PHE A 76 2.56 12.62 1.32
CA PHE A 76 1.34 13.25 0.79
C PHE A 76 0.11 12.36 0.94
N ILE A 77 -1.05 13.01 0.85
CA ILE A 77 -2.34 12.34 0.74
C ILE A 77 -2.83 12.49 -0.70
N LYS A 78 -3.32 11.39 -1.27
CA LYS A 78 -3.99 11.38 -2.57
C LYS A 78 -5.39 10.80 -2.41
N LEU A 79 -6.38 11.52 -2.92
CA LEU A 79 -7.75 11.06 -3.00
C LEU A 79 -8.01 10.48 -4.38
N TYR A 80 -8.64 9.30 -4.43
CA TYR A 80 -9.11 8.64 -5.63
C TYR A 80 -10.62 8.53 -5.60
N ASP A 81 -11.28 9.00 -6.66
CA ASP A 81 -12.70 8.80 -6.90
C ASP A 81 -12.89 7.46 -7.62
N ILE A 82 -13.61 6.55 -6.96
CA ILE A 82 -13.92 5.21 -7.46
C ILE A 82 -15.43 4.99 -7.61
N ARG A 83 -16.24 6.05 -7.56
CA ARG A 83 -17.70 5.98 -7.73
C ARG A 83 -18.14 5.42 -9.08
N ASN A 84 -17.28 5.50 -10.09
CA ASN A 84 -17.54 4.99 -11.43
C ASN A 84 -17.10 3.51 -11.61
N LEU A 85 -16.57 2.86 -10.57
CA LEU A 85 -16.29 1.43 -10.63
C LEU A 85 -17.60 0.63 -10.55
N ARG A 86 -17.66 -0.47 -11.29
CA ARG A 86 -18.80 -1.40 -11.20
C ARG A 86 -18.70 -2.21 -9.91
N ASN A 87 -19.82 -2.71 -9.40
CA ASN A 87 -19.80 -3.62 -8.26
C ASN A 87 -18.88 -4.83 -8.53
N GLY A 88 -18.04 -5.20 -7.57
CA GLY A 88 -17.07 -6.27 -7.70
C GLY A 88 -15.84 -6.14 -6.78
N ASP A 89 -14.92 -7.10 -6.92
CA ASP A 89 -13.68 -7.17 -6.14
C ASP A 89 -12.51 -6.52 -6.88
N TYR A 90 -11.75 -5.73 -6.14
CA TYR A 90 -10.67 -4.91 -6.67
C TYR A 90 -9.42 -5.02 -5.83
N THR A 91 -8.29 -4.78 -6.50
CA THR A 91 -6.97 -4.72 -5.89
C THR A 91 -6.33 -3.36 -6.17
N LEU A 92 -5.89 -2.69 -5.11
CA LEU A 92 -5.06 -1.49 -5.15
C LEU A 92 -3.61 -1.88 -4.88
N GLU A 93 -2.75 -1.74 -5.88
CA GLU A 93 -1.30 -1.93 -5.74
C GLU A 93 -0.59 -0.58 -5.69
N ILE A 94 0.27 -0.39 -4.69
CA ILE A 94 1.14 0.78 -4.56
C ILE A 94 2.57 0.28 -4.71
N GLU A 95 3.23 0.71 -5.78
CA GLU A 95 4.60 0.35 -6.13
C GLU A 95 5.52 1.56 -5.92
N ASN A 96 6.60 1.37 -5.16
CA ASN A 96 7.65 2.37 -4.97
C ASN A 96 8.99 1.63 -4.80
N ASN A 97 9.98 2.02 -5.61
CA ASN A 97 11.33 1.43 -5.61
C ASN A 97 11.35 -0.11 -5.59
N GLY A 98 10.53 -0.74 -6.46
CA GLY A 98 10.41 -2.20 -6.55
C GLY A 98 9.63 -2.89 -5.41
N THR A 99 9.26 -2.17 -4.36
CA THR A 99 8.35 -2.67 -3.31
C THR A 99 6.91 -2.48 -3.75
N VAL A 100 6.09 -3.52 -3.60
CA VAL A 100 4.66 -3.51 -3.93
C VAL A 100 3.84 -3.78 -2.67
N ILE A 101 2.91 -2.89 -2.37
CA ILE A 101 1.94 -3.01 -1.28
C ILE A 101 0.56 -3.21 -1.90
N THR A 102 -0.17 -4.22 -1.44
CA THR A 102 -1.43 -4.64 -2.05
C THR A 102 -2.57 -4.54 -1.04
N TYR A 103 -3.65 -3.86 -1.42
CA TYR A 103 -4.90 -3.81 -0.67
C TYR A 103 -6.03 -4.37 -1.52
N ASN A 104 -6.83 -5.26 -0.94
CA ASN A 104 -8.05 -5.74 -1.57
C ASN A 104 -9.26 -4.99 -1.01
N PHE A 105 -10.22 -4.67 -1.87
CA PHE A 105 -11.47 -4.03 -1.49
C PHE A 105 -12.59 -4.45 -2.45
N THR A 106 -13.83 -4.38 -1.97
CA THR A 106 -15.02 -4.67 -2.76
C THR A 106 -15.84 -3.39 -2.90
N THR A 107 -16.51 -3.24 -4.04
CA THR A 107 -17.53 -2.21 -4.23
C THR A 107 -18.87 -2.90 -4.42
N ASP A 108 -19.90 -2.44 -3.73
CA ASP A 108 -21.25 -3.00 -3.79
C ASP A 108 -22.32 -1.94 -4.15
N GLY A 109 -21.87 -0.76 -4.59
CA GLY A 109 -22.71 0.31 -5.10
C GLY A 109 -23.44 1.13 -4.04
N ASN A 110 -23.38 0.74 -2.75
CA ASN A 110 -24.09 1.41 -1.66
C ASN A 110 -23.30 1.51 -0.35
N LEU A 111 -22.12 0.89 -0.22
CA LEU A 111 -21.30 1.03 0.97
C LEU A 111 -20.08 1.94 0.72
N PRO A 112 -19.65 2.71 1.73
CA PRO A 112 -18.34 3.31 1.72
C PRO A 112 -17.32 2.20 1.46
N VAL A 113 -16.28 2.48 0.68
CA VAL A 113 -15.20 1.52 0.48
C VAL A 113 -14.40 1.43 1.77
N TRP A 114 -14.94 0.68 2.70
CA TRP A 114 -14.21 0.15 3.83
C TRP A 114 -13.30 -0.90 3.23
N THR A 115 -12.01 -0.57 3.11
CA THR A 115 -11.02 -1.63 3.04
C THR A 115 -11.32 -2.51 4.26
N GLN A 116 -11.67 -3.78 4.03
CA GLN A 116 -11.97 -4.79 5.05
C GLN A 116 -10.76 -5.08 5.98
N TYR A 117 -9.77 -4.19 5.98
CA TYR A 117 -8.39 -4.35 6.38
C TYR A 117 -8.07 -3.69 7.73
N TRP A 118 -9.07 -3.52 8.60
CA TRP A 118 -8.83 -3.08 9.98
C TRP A 118 -8.87 -4.22 11.00
N ASN A 119 -9.35 -5.42 10.63
CA ASN A 119 -9.42 -6.54 11.58
C ASN A 119 -8.12 -7.36 11.68
N ASP A 120 -7.34 -7.51 10.60
CA ASP A 120 -6.16 -8.39 10.62
C ASP A 120 -4.82 -7.68 10.90
N GLN A 121 -4.81 -6.34 10.97
CA GLN A 121 -3.61 -5.53 11.27
C GLN A 121 -3.70 -4.80 12.64
N LEU A 122 -4.83 -4.90 13.35
CA LEU A 122 -4.94 -4.47 14.75
C LEU A 122 -4.60 -5.64 15.67
N ASN A 123 -3.35 -6.06 15.62
CA ASN A 123 -2.76 -7.00 16.55
C ASN A 123 -2.75 -6.35 17.94
N ASN A 124 -3.82 -6.60 18.69
CA ASN A 124 -3.99 -6.63 20.14
C ASN A 124 -3.81 -5.38 21.03
N ASN A 125 -3.25 -4.24 20.60
CA ASN A 125 -2.99 -3.14 21.57
C ASN A 125 -3.51 -1.74 21.23
N THR A 126 -4.12 -1.49 20.06
CA THR A 126 -4.71 -0.19 19.75
C THR A 126 -6.24 -0.25 19.84
N ARG A 127 -6.78 0.04 21.03
CA ARG A 127 -8.19 0.42 21.20
C ARG A 127 -8.40 1.73 20.44
N LEU A 128 -8.81 1.65 19.18
CA LEU A 128 -9.42 2.80 18.53
C LEU A 128 -10.74 3.03 19.23
N ALA A 129 -10.92 4.26 19.74
CA ALA A 129 -12.14 4.70 20.36
C ALA A 129 -13.29 4.30 19.43
N LYS A 130 -14.14 3.42 19.96
CA LYS A 130 -15.46 3.18 19.44
C LYS A 130 -16.08 4.57 19.29
N ASN A 131 -16.34 5.00 18.06
CA ASN A 131 -17.13 6.19 17.81
C ASN A 131 -18.56 5.82 18.22
N ASP A 132 -18.79 5.74 19.53
CA ASP A 132 -20.11 5.69 20.09
C ASP A 132 -20.78 6.97 19.64
N SER A 133 -21.89 6.80 18.94
CA SER A 133 -22.83 7.83 18.55
C SER A 133 -23.16 8.73 19.75
N ALA A 134 -22.39 9.79 19.94
CA ALA A 134 -22.70 10.87 20.88
C ALA A 134 -23.34 12.00 20.07
N ASP A 135 -24.65 11.82 19.85
CA ASP A 135 -25.65 12.86 20.07
C ASP A 135 -25.27 14.29 19.61
N SER A 136 -25.47 14.56 18.31
CA SER A 136 -25.39 15.90 17.73
C SER A 136 -26.64 16.76 17.98
N SER A 137 -27.52 16.40 18.92
CA SER A 137 -28.78 17.14 19.17
C SER A 137 -28.67 18.30 20.18
N LYS A 138 -27.46 18.68 20.63
CA LYS A 138 -27.27 19.87 21.48
C LYS A 138 -26.21 20.82 20.94
N LEU A 139 -26.59 21.58 19.92
CA LEU A 139 -26.09 22.95 19.74
C LEU A 139 -27.32 23.86 19.71
N VAL A 140 -27.83 24.14 20.91
CA VAL A 140 -28.77 25.23 21.15
C VAL A 140 -27.97 26.51 20.99
N ALA A 141 -28.43 27.36 20.07
CA ALA A 141 -27.99 28.74 19.95
C ALA A 141 -28.32 29.49 21.25
N GLU A 142 -27.32 30.12 21.85
CA GLU A 142 -27.51 31.22 22.78
C GLU A 142 -27.08 32.52 22.10
N ASN A 143 -27.85 33.57 22.40
CA ASN A 143 -28.06 34.83 21.66
C ASN A 143 -26.81 35.64 21.26
#